data_AF-A0A1S1T1Q4-F1
#
_entry.id   AF-A0A1S1T1Q4-F1
#
_cell.length_a   1.000
_cell.length_b   1.000
_cell.length_c   1.000
_cell.angle_alpha   90.00
_cell.angle_beta   90.00
_cell.angle_gamma   90.00
#
_symmetry.space_group_name_H-M   'P 1'
#
loop_
_entity.id
_entity.type
_entity.pdbx_description
1 polymer ?
#
loop_
_entity_poly.entity_id
_entity_poly.type
_entity_poly.pdbx_seq_one_letter_code
_entity_poly.pdbx_strand_id
1 'polypeptide(L)'
;MTNTDEYSLQAVLDDGNLGTEPSEPYRESLDVLDNVVRECMYVSKSYAGIPAPTGRHFYASVLFTVLITRGISLLTLAPHTPWADKKIEHWDYASLAGIVRTMIELRVAFYYLCAEECSDDEWNCRWNLFNLHDCVSRIRMFDALGDAEQVEGFKVHADEIRGRLMSNPFFNALDTKRHKKLLHGQTAYLFSLEEIAEKAGIAVNHFRWLYVLFSSHVHGLPMSFYRIGGDNTERGRGLPSPVEDSYSSLCLSLASTLLVRTRDELHQLFEGLRQPVEESTDSEIAEQQVQDGLQVGQSATFDATEDIRMVFTRTAENLVDIVYVHRPTGEVVLERSDSEEEGAELKWFEPVFWSVSLNGKPATEQALVKAMEEPHAFRVDHVEHSIILKTGTSS
;
A
#
# COMPACT_ATOMS: atom_id res chain seq x y z
N MET A 1 -53.48 1.18 -17.88
CA MET A 1 -52.85 2.01 -18.92
C MET A 1 -51.93 2.97 -18.18
N THR A 2 -50.81 2.43 -17.68
CA THR A 2 -49.46 2.44 -18.31
C THR A 2 -48.85 3.83 -18.27
N ASN A 3 -48.21 4.14 -17.14
CA ASN A 3 -47.11 5.10 -17.09
C ASN A 3 -45.95 4.45 -16.33
N THR A 4 -45.47 3.34 -16.88
CA THR A 4 -44.12 2.85 -16.64
C THR A 4 -43.21 3.69 -17.53
N ASP A 5 -42.95 4.93 -17.10
CA ASP A 5 -41.80 5.67 -17.62
C ASP A 5 -40.57 4.87 -17.18
N GLU A 6 -39.96 4.20 -18.15
CA GLU A 6 -38.67 3.53 -17.97
C GLU A 6 -37.65 4.60 -17.54
N TYR A 7 -37.27 4.59 -16.26
CA TYR A 7 -36.02 5.21 -15.83
C TYR A 7 -34.89 4.50 -16.58
N SER A 8 -34.51 5.03 -17.75
CA SER A 8 -33.36 4.52 -18.48
C SER A 8 -32.12 4.67 -17.59
N LEU A 9 -31.16 3.73 -17.71
CA LEU A 9 -29.90 3.82 -16.98
C LEU A 9 -29.23 5.19 -17.19
N GLN A 10 -29.32 5.74 -18.40
CA GLN A 10 -28.80 7.06 -18.73
C GLN A 10 -29.52 8.17 -17.93
N ALA A 11 -30.85 8.12 -17.81
CA ALA A 11 -31.60 9.10 -17.03
C ALA A 11 -31.22 9.08 -15.54
N VAL A 12 -30.94 7.91 -14.97
CA VAL A 12 -30.46 7.77 -13.58
C VAL A 12 -29.04 8.33 -13.41
N LEU A 13 -28.18 8.17 -14.40
CA LEU A 13 -26.82 8.73 -14.41
C LEU A 13 -26.84 10.26 -14.56
N ASP A 14 -27.70 10.78 -15.45
CA ASP A 14 -27.87 12.20 -15.69
C ASP A 14 -28.48 12.92 -14.45
N ASP A 15 -29.47 12.29 -13.79
CA ASP A 15 -30.06 12.77 -12.52
C ASP A 15 -29.12 12.58 -11.32
N GLY A 16 -28.11 11.72 -11.44
CA GLY A 16 -27.12 11.43 -10.39
C GLY A 16 -26.30 12.65 -9.97
N ASN A 17 -26.39 13.75 -10.71
CA ASN A 17 -25.78 15.04 -10.40
C ASN A 17 -24.30 14.87 -10.03
N LEU A 18 -23.52 14.40 -11.02
CA LEU A 18 -22.08 14.11 -10.97
C LEU A 18 -21.23 15.28 -10.41
N GLY A 19 -21.85 16.44 -10.26
CA GLY A 19 -21.33 17.61 -9.58
C GLY A 19 -20.19 18.27 -10.31
N THR A 20 -19.54 19.19 -9.62
CA THR A 20 -18.40 19.93 -10.16
C THR A 20 -17.18 19.02 -10.19
N GLU A 21 -16.30 19.27 -11.16
CA GLU A 21 -14.94 18.72 -11.18
C GLU A 21 -14.28 18.82 -9.80
N PRO A 22 -13.51 17.80 -9.37
CA PRO A 22 -12.81 17.83 -8.10
C PRO A 22 -11.86 19.03 -8.00
N SER A 23 -11.64 19.52 -6.78
CA SER A 23 -10.68 20.59 -6.55
C SER A 23 -9.26 20.16 -6.96
N GLU A 24 -8.39 21.14 -7.25
CA GLU A 24 -6.96 20.86 -7.49
C GLU A 24 -6.30 20.15 -6.29
N PRO A 25 -6.48 20.62 -5.02
CA PRO A 25 -5.93 19.93 -3.86
C PRO A 25 -6.37 18.47 -3.72
N TYR A 26 -7.61 18.15 -4.11
CA TYR A 26 -8.09 16.77 -4.11
C TYR A 26 -7.37 15.92 -5.13
N ARG A 27 -7.27 16.39 -6.39
CA ARG A 27 -6.58 15.67 -7.47
C ARG A 27 -5.12 15.44 -7.15
N GLU A 28 -4.42 16.47 -6.67
CA GLU A 28 -3.04 16.35 -6.19
C GLU A 28 -2.91 15.29 -5.09
N SER A 29 -3.81 15.28 -4.10
CA SER A 29 -3.78 14.31 -3.00
C SER A 29 -4.06 12.88 -3.47
N LEU A 30 -4.95 12.71 -4.44
CA LEU A 30 -5.28 11.43 -5.07
C LEU A 30 -4.08 10.89 -5.86
N ASP A 31 -3.48 11.72 -6.72
CA ASP A 31 -2.31 11.34 -7.53
C ASP A 31 -1.10 11.00 -6.66
N VAL A 32 -0.88 11.75 -5.57
CA VAL A 32 0.18 11.43 -4.61
C VAL A 32 -0.08 10.09 -3.94
N LEU A 33 -1.30 9.82 -3.48
CA LEU A 33 -1.61 8.53 -2.85
C LEU A 33 -1.47 7.38 -3.83
N ASP A 34 -1.94 7.54 -5.07
CA ASP A 34 -1.80 6.55 -6.13
C ASP A 34 -0.34 6.13 -6.29
N ASN A 35 0.53 7.11 -6.55
CA ASN A 35 1.97 6.89 -6.71
C ASN A 35 2.60 6.24 -5.47
N VAL A 36 2.28 6.72 -4.27
CA VAL A 36 2.83 6.19 -3.01
C VAL A 36 2.39 4.75 -2.77
N VAL A 37 1.12 4.40 -3.04
CA VAL A 37 0.63 3.03 -2.86
C VAL A 37 1.35 2.07 -3.82
N ARG A 38 1.49 2.43 -5.10
CA ARG A 38 2.23 1.62 -6.08
C ARG A 38 3.68 1.42 -5.66
N GLU A 39 4.35 2.48 -5.23
CA GLU A 39 5.71 2.39 -4.73
C GLU A 39 5.81 1.49 -3.50
N CYS A 40 4.90 1.63 -2.53
CA CYS A 40 4.90 0.79 -1.32
C CYS A 40 4.63 -0.68 -1.66
N MET A 41 3.74 -0.97 -2.63
CA MET A 41 3.54 -2.33 -3.15
C MET A 41 4.83 -2.90 -3.72
N TYR A 42 5.55 -2.11 -4.53
CA TYR A 42 6.85 -2.51 -5.08
C TYR A 42 7.86 -2.80 -3.97
N VAL A 43 8.01 -1.90 -3.01
CA VAL A 43 8.91 -2.08 -1.86
C VAL A 43 8.55 -3.34 -1.07
N SER A 44 7.27 -3.56 -0.79
CA SER A 44 6.82 -4.77 -0.08
C SER A 44 7.15 -6.05 -0.85
N LYS A 45 7.06 -6.03 -2.19
CA LYS A 45 7.42 -7.18 -3.04
C LYS A 45 8.93 -7.39 -3.09
N SER A 46 9.73 -6.33 -3.13
CA SER A 46 11.19 -6.40 -3.20
C SER A 46 11.84 -7.07 -1.98
N TYR A 47 11.11 -7.14 -0.86
CA TYR A 47 11.52 -7.84 0.36
C TYR A 47 10.84 -9.20 0.54
N ALA A 48 9.99 -9.62 -0.40
CA ALA A 48 9.35 -10.92 -0.35
C ALA A 48 10.38 -12.05 -0.46
N GLY A 49 10.15 -13.15 0.25
CA GLY A 49 11.05 -14.31 0.24
C GLY A 49 12.32 -14.16 1.08
N ILE A 50 12.66 -12.94 1.55
CA ILE A 50 13.78 -12.74 2.47
C ILE A 50 13.40 -13.30 3.86
N PRO A 51 14.17 -14.24 4.43
CA PRO A 51 13.91 -14.75 5.77
C PRO A 51 14.01 -13.62 6.81
N ALA A 52 12.97 -13.43 7.62
CA ALA A 52 12.95 -12.43 8.68
C ALA A 52 13.96 -12.79 9.80
N PRO A 53 15.03 -11.99 10.03
CA PRO A 53 16.05 -12.33 11.03
C PRO A 53 15.55 -12.24 12.47
N THR A 54 14.55 -11.39 12.73
CA THR A 54 13.96 -11.19 14.06
C THR A 54 12.45 -11.03 13.97
N GLY A 55 11.78 -11.14 15.13
CA GLY A 55 10.35 -10.85 15.21
C GLY A 55 9.99 -9.43 14.76
N ARG A 56 10.88 -8.45 14.93
CA ARG A 56 10.70 -7.07 14.41
C ARG A 56 10.55 -7.06 12.89
N HIS A 57 11.43 -7.76 12.17
CA HIS A 57 11.38 -7.83 10.70
C HIS A 57 10.10 -8.49 10.22
N PHE A 58 9.72 -9.62 10.85
CA PHE A 58 8.49 -10.32 10.49
C PHE A 58 7.27 -9.42 10.64
N TYR A 59 7.09 -8.78 11.80
CA TYR A 59 5.94 -7.90 12.04
C TYR A 59 5.99 -6.60 11.24
N ALA A 60 7.18 -6.10 10.91
CA ALA A 60 7.32 -4.95 10.02
C ALA A 60 6.75 -5.28 8.64
N SER A 61 7.10 -6.43 8.06
CA SER A 61 6.51 -6.90 6.80
C SER A 61 5.00 -7.05 6.90
N VAL A 62 4.50 -7.74 7.94
CA VAL A 62 3.05 -7.95 8.12
C VAL A 62 2.30 -6.62 8.24
N LEU A 63 2.73 -5.72 9.13
CA LEU A 63 2.04 -4.46 9.37
C LEU A 63 2.14 -3.52 8.17
N PHE A 64 3.27 -3.50 7.46
CA PHE A 64 3.43 -2.71 6.24
C PHE A 64 2.51 -3.21 5.12
N THR A 65 2.45 -4.53 4.89
CA THR A 65 1.51 -5.12 3.92
C THR A 65 0.06 -4.77 4.28
N VAL A 66 -0.34 -4.88 5.55
CA VAL A 66 -1.69 -4.49 5.99
C VAL A 66 -1.93 -2.99 5.73
N LEU A 67 -0.96 -2.12 6.02
CA LEU A 67 -1.07 -0.68 5.75
C LEU A 67 -1.28 -0.40 4.25
N ILE A 68 -0.54 -1.09 3.37
CA ILE A 68 -0.73 -1.01 1.91
C ILE A 68 -2.14 -1.45 1.51
N THR A 69 -2.64 -2.57 2.06
CA THR A 69 -4.00 -3.04 1.73
C THR A 69 -5.07 -2.02 2.11
N ARG A 70 -4.85 -1.23 3.17
CA ARG A 70 -5.72 -0.10 3.53
C ARG A 70 -5.58 1.06 2.56
N GLY A 71 -4.36 1.36 2.09
CA GLY A 71 -4.13 2.33 1.02
C GLY A 71 -4.86 1.97 -0.28
N ILE A 72 -4.79 0.70 -0.71
CA ILE A 72 -5.54 0.19 -1.87
C ILE A 72 -7.04 0.36 -1.64
N SER A 73 -7.55 -0.08 -0.49
CA SER A 73 -8.98 0.05 -0.17
C SER A 73 -9.44 1.51 -0.19
N LEU A 74 -8.61 2.42 0.32
CA LEU A 74 -8.87 3.86 0.31
C LEU A 74 -8.93 4.40 -1.13
N LEU A 75 -7.96 4.04 -1.97
CA LEU A 75 -7.92 4.42 -3.38
C LEU A 75 -9.11 3.87 -4.16
N THR A 76 -9.51 2.62 -3.94
CA THR A 76 -10.69 2.03 -4.59
C THR A 76 -11.97 2.80 -4.23
N LEU A 77 -12.09 3.32 -3.00
CA LEU A 77 -13.24 4.10 -2.57
C LEU A 77 -13.20 5.57 -3.01
N ALA A 78 -12.01 6.16 -3.16
CA ALA A 78 -11.86 7.58 -3.49
C ALA A 78 -12.55 7.97 -4.81
N PRO A 79 -13.32 9.07 -4.86
CA PRO A 79 -13.91 9.58 -6.10
C PRO A 79 -12.87 9.82 -7.21
N HIS A 80 -13.23 9.54 -8.47
CA HIS A 80 -12.38 9.76 -9.66
C HIS A 80 -11.05 8.98 -9.66
N THR A 81 -10.95 7.95 -8.84
CA THR A 81 -9.79 7.07 -8.76
C THR A 81 -9.61 6.23 -10.03
N PRO A 82 -8.37 6.02 -10.51
CA PRO A 82 -8.12 5.07 -11.60
C PRO A 82 -8.20 3.60 -11.14
N TRP A 83 -8.35 3.33 -9.83
CA TRP A 83 -8.33 1.97 -9.27
C TRP A 83 -9.68 1.24 -9.33
N ALA A 84 -10.74 1.91 -9.79
CA ALA A 84 -12.07 1.33 -9.89
C ALA A 84 -12.88 2.02 -10.99
N ASP A 85 -13.47 1.23 -11.89
CA ASP A 85 -14.44 1.73 -12.86
C ASP A 85 -15.80 1.95 -12.16
N LYS A 86 -16.15 3.22 -11.92
CA LYS A 86 -17.36 3.64 -11.20
C LYS A 86 -18.35 4.26 -12.16
N LYS A 87 -19.56 3.72 -12.17
CA LYS A 87 -20.69 4.33 -12.91
C LYS A 87 -21.17 5.63 -12.26
N ILE A 88 -21.02 5.75 -10.94
CA ILE A 88 -21.42 6.92 -10.15
C ILE A 88 -20.30 7.22 -9.18
N GLU A 89 -19.85 8.47 -9.18
CA GLU A 89 -18.87 8.95 -8.21
C GLU A 89 -19.55 9.22 -6.88
N HIS A 90 -19.21 8.40 -5.89
CA HIS A 90 -19.78 8.49 -4.54
C HIS A 90 -18.83 9.23 -3.60
N TRP A 91 -19.22 10.44 -3.21
CA TRP A 91 -18.46 11.27 -2.28
C TRP A 91 -18.86 10.96 -0.83
N ASP A 92 -18.01 10.20 -0.16
CA ASP A 92 -18.18 9.82 1.24
C ASP A 92 -16.86 9.84 2.00
N TYR A 93 -16.47 11.03 2.46
CA TYR A 93 -15.27 11.19 3.29
C TYR A 93 -15.37 10.40 4.60
N ALA A 94 -16.57 10.05 5.09
CA ALA A 94 -16.73 9.33 6.35
C ALA A 94 -16.19 7.90 6.26
N SER A 95 -16.44 7.21 5.14
CA SER A 95 -15.83 5.90 4.87
C SER A 95 -14.31 6.00 4.70
N LEU A 96 -13.83 7.02 4.00
CA LEU A 96 -12.39 7.29 3.87
C LEU A 96 -11.74 7.51 5.25
N ALA A 97 -12.37 8.32 6.10
CA ALA A 97 -11.93 8.57 7.48
C ALA A 97 -11.86 7.29 8.32
N GLY A 98 -12.80 6.36 8.13
CA GLY A 98 -12.78 5.05 8.76
C GLY A 98 -11.52 4.25 8.41
N ILE A 99 -11.18 4.20 7.12
CA ILE A 99 -9.97 3.50 6.64
C ILE A 99 -8.72 4.21 7.14
N VAL A 100 -8.60 5.52 6.95
CA VAL A 100 -7.42 6.29 7.39
C VAL A 100 -7.21 6.20 8.89
N ARG A 101 -8.28 6.09 9.67
CA ARG A 101 -8.14 5.83 11.10
C ARG A 101 -7.43 4.52 11.39
N THR A 102 -7.82 3.44 10.71
CA THR A 102 -7.11 2.17 10.87
C THR A 102 -5.64 2.29 10.41
N MET A 103 -5.35 3.09 9.38
CA MET A 103 -3.98 3.35 8.93
C MET A 103 -3.14 4.08 9.99
N ILE A 104 -3.72 5.05 10.71
CA ILE A 104 -3.04 5.72 11.84
C ILE A 104 -2.67 4.70 12.91
N GLU A 105 -3.60 3.84 13.31
CA GLU A 105 -3.37 2.85 14.37
C GLU A 105 -2.34 1.79 13.95
N LEU A 106 -2.37 1.37 12.67
CA LEU A 106 -1.37 0.48 12.09
C LEU A 106 0.02 1.14 12.03
N ARG A 107 0.11 2.42 11.63
CA ARG A 107 1.37 3.18 11.65
C ARG A 107 1.95 3.25 13.07
N VAL A 108 1.10 3.55 14.06
CA VAL A 108 1.48 3.61 15.48
C VAL A 108 1.97 2.23 15.97
N ALA A 109 1.27 1.15 15.60
CA ALA A 109 1.69 -0.21 15.92
C ALA A 109 3.02 -0.59 15.25
N PHE A 110 3.20 -0.26 13.97
CA PHE A 110 4.42 -0.49 13.21
C PHE A 110 5.60 0.20 13.89
N TYR A 111 5.46 1.50 14.19
CA TYR A 111 6.52 2.25 14.86
C TYR A 111 6.88 1.60 16.20
N TYR A 112 5.86 1.33 17.03
CA TYR A 112 6.04 0.80 18.39
C TYR A 112 6.68 -0.59 18.44
N LEU A 113 6.35 -1.48 17.50
CA LEU A 113 6.85 -2.84 17.52
C LEU A 113 8.09 -3.04 16.65
N CYS A 114 8.30 -2.21 15.64
CA CYS A 114 9.26 -2.51 14.57
C CYS A 114 10.34 -1.43 14.43
N ALA A 115 9.96 -0.16 14.37
CA ALA A 115 10.90 0.93 14.06
C ALA A 115 11.55 1.56 15.29
N GLU A 116 10.83 1.67 16.42
CA GLU A 116 11.38 2.27 17.63
C GLU A 116 12.48 1.37 18.23
N GLU A 117 13.67 1.94 18.36
CA GLU A 117 14.77 1.28 19.04
C GLU A 117 14.44 1.10 20.53
N CYS A 118 14.54 -0.15 20.99
CA CYS A 118 14.40 -0.52 22.39
C CYS A 118 15.22 -1.78 22.69
N SER A 119 15.42 -2.08 23.97
CA SER A 119 16.07 -3.31 24.42
C SER A 119 15.24 -4.55 24.05
N ASP A 120 15.88 -5.72 23.99
CA ASP A 120 15.17 -6.99 23.74
C ASP A 120 14.16 -7.31 24.85
N ASP A 121 14.49 -7.01 26.12
CA ASP A 121 13.58 -7.18 27.24
C ASP A 121 12.34 -6.31 27.07
N GLU A 122 12.53 -5.04 26.70
CA GLU A 122 11.41 -4.15 26.41
C GLU A 122 10.59 -4.68 25.23
N TRP A 123 11.21 -5.01 24.11
CA TRP A 123 10.50 -5.52 22.94
C TRP A 123 9.67 -6.77 23.26
N ASN A 124 10.24 -7.72 23.99
CA ASN A 124 9.54 -8.92 24.45
C ASN A 124 8.36 -8.58 25.38
N CYS A 125 8.48 -7.54 26.21
CA CYS A 125 7.37 -7.03 27.01
C CYS A 125 6.26 -6.48 26.11
N ARG A 126 6.59 -5.58 25.18
CA ARG A 126 5.65 -4.97 24.21
C ARG A 126 4.90 -6.06 23.42
N TRP A 127 5.64 -7.03 22.90
CA TRP A 127 5.11 -8.14 22.12
C TRP A 127 4.17 -9.04 22.93
N ASN A 128 4.54 -9.41 24.15
CA ASN A 128 3.66 -10.20 25.01
C ASN A 128 2.38 -9.44 25.41
N LEU A 129 2.42 -8.10 25.55
CA LEU A 129 1.21 -7.31 25.77
C LEU A 129 0.24 -7.35 24.58
N PHE A 130 0.75 -7.26 23.36
CA PHE A 130 -0.06 -7.43 22.14
C PHE A 130 -0.76 -8.80 22.11
N ASN A 131 -0.02 -9.89 22.38
CA ASN A 131 -0.59 -11.23 22.40
C ASN A 131 -1.59 -11.43 23.53
N LEU A 132 -1.32 -10.87 24.73
CA LEU A 132 -2.25 -10.95 25.83
C LEU A 132 -3.55 -10.21 25.50
N HIS A 133 -3.44 -9.06 24.85
CA HIS A 133 -4.60 -8.29 24.40
C HIS A 133 -5.43 -9.05 23.36
N ASP A 134 -4.78 -9.69 22.37
CA ASP A 134 -5.47 -10.56 21.40
C ASP A 134 -6.19 -11.72 22.10
N CYS A 135 -5.53 -12.44 23.01
CA CYS A 135 -6.13 -13.54 23.76
C CYS A 135 -7.37 -13.07 24.55
N VAL A 136 -7.24 -11.98 25.30
CA VAL A 136 -8.35 -11.45 26.11
C VAL A 136 -9.50 -10.95 25.23
N SER A 137 -9.20 -10.38 24.07
CA SER A 137 -10.22 -9.95 23.10
C SER A 137 -10.94 -11.14 22.49
N ARG A 138 -10.22 -12.19 22.11
CA ARG A 138 -10.79 -13.45 21.58
C ARG A 138 -11.62 -14.19 22.62
N ILE A 139 -11.18 -14.24 23.88
CA ILE A 139 -11.98 -14.78 24.98
C ILE A 139 -13.34 -14.08 25.04
N ARG A 140 -13.37 -12.75 25.03
CA ARG A 140 -14.64 -11.99 25.06
C ARG A 140 -15.51 -12.28 23.84
N MET A 141 -14.89 -12.35 22.66
CA MET A 141 -15.58 -12.63 21.41
C MET A 141 -16.23 -14.03 21.42
N PHE A 142 -15.49 -15.06 21.83
CA PHE A 142 -15.99 -16.45 21.86
C PHE A 142 -16.94 -16.70 23.03
N ASP A 143 -16.74 -16.04 24.17
CA ASP A 143 -17.67 -16.08 25.31
C ASP A 143 -19.04 -15.52 24.92
N ALA A 144 -19.08 -14.43 24.14
CA ALA A 144 -20.33 -13.89 23.60
C ALA A 144 -21.07 -14.86 22.65
N LEU A 145 -20.36 -15.83 22.06
CA LEU A 145 -20.93 -16.89 21.21
C LEU A 145 -21.23 -18.18 22.00
N GLY A 146 -20.84 -18.26 23.27
CA GLY A 146 -20.96 -19.48 24.09
C GLY A 146 -19.99 -20.60 23.71
N ASP A 147 -18.90 -20.29 22.99
CA ASP A 147 -17.89 -21.27 22.57
C ASP A 147 -16.88 -21.53 23.71
N ALA A 148 -17.25 -22.43 24.62
CA ALA A 148 -16.47 -22.74 25.82
C ALA A 148 -15.09 -23.36 25.51
N GLU A 149 -14.96 -24.09 24.40
CA GLU A 149 -13.70 -24.75 24.02
C GLU A 149 -12.66 -23.71 23.61
N GLN A 150 -13.03 -22.78 22.72
CA GLN A 150 -12.15 -21.67 22.32
C GLN A 150 -11.80 -20.79 23.51
N VAL A 151 -12.79 -20.46 24.36
CA VAL A 151 -12.57 -19.66 25.56
C VAL A 151 -11.50 -20.29 26.47
N GLU A 152 -11.59 -21.60 26.72
CA GLU A 152 -10.61 -22.27 27.57
C GLU A 152 -9.21 -22.32 26.93
N GLY A 153 -9.13 -22.59 25.62
CA GLY A 153 -7.87 -22.55 24.88
C GLY A 153 -7.15 -21.20 24.99
N PHE A 154 -7.87 -20.09 24.78
CA PHE A 154 -7.27 -18.76 24.92
C PHE A 154 -6.96 -18.37 26.37
N LYS A 155 -7.67 -18.90 27.37
CA LYS A 155 -7.32 -18.68 28.78
C LYS A 155 -5.97 -19.30 29.14
N VAL A 156 -5.75 -20.55 28.72
CA VAL A 156 -4.46 -21.24 28.91
C VAL A 156 -3.33 -20.41 28.29
N HIS A 157 -3.50 -19.97 27.04
CA HIS A 157 -2.48 -19.15 26.39
C HIS A 157 -2.27 -17.78 27.07
N ALA A 158 -3.35 -17.14 27.52
CA ALA A 158 -3.25 -15.88 28.28
C ALA A 158 -2.47 -16.06 29.58
N ASP A 159 -2.64 -17.17 30.29
CA ASP A 159 -1.89 -17.47 31.52
C ASP A 159 -0.40 -17.72 31.25
N GLU A 160 -0.06 -18.41 30.16
CA GLU A 160 1.34 -18.55 29.72
C GLU A 160 1.99 -17.20 29.40
N ILE A 161 1.25 -16.30 28.72
CA ILE A 161 1.74 -14.95 28.40
C ILE A 161 1.92 -14.12 29.67
N ARG A 162 0.99 -14.22 30.64
CA ARG A 162 1.15 -13.58 31.96
C ARG A 162 2.40 -14.07 32.68
N GLY A 163 2.68 -15.37 32.62
CA GLY A 163 3.93 -15.95 33.14
C GLY A 163 5.17 -15.33 32.49
N ARG A 164 5.19 -15.22 31.15
CA ARG A 164 6.27 -14.56 30.40
C ARG A 164 6.46 -13.11 30.82
N LEU A 165 5.37 -12.33 30.94
CA LEU A 165 5.43 -10.94 31.40
C LEU A 165 5.99 -10.83 32.83
N MET A 166 5.55 -11.67 33.76
CA MET A 166 6.07 -11.66 35.13
C MET A 166 7.54 -12.07 35.23
N SER A 167 8.05 -12.85 34.28
CA SER A 167 9.47 -13.21 34.19
C SER A 167 10.34 -12.17 33.48
N ASN A 168 9.74 -11.18 32.80
CA ASN A 168 10.46 -10.22 31.98
C ASN A 168 11.12 -9.12 32.84
N PRO A 169 12.45 -8.88 32.71
CA PRO A 169 13.16 -7.88 33.51
C PRO A 169 12.62 -6.46 33.35
N PHE A 170 12.31 -6.05 32.11
CA PHE A 170 11.77 -4.73 31.83
C PHE A 170 10.39 -4.54 32.46
N PHE A 171 9.51 -5.54 32.37
CA PHE A 171 8.18 -5.51 33.01
C PHE A 171 8.29 -5.36 34.53
N ASN A 172 9.21 -6.10 35.16
CA ASN A 172 9.42 -6.04 36.62
C ASN A 172 9.99 -4.70 37.11
N ALA A 173 10.62 -3.92 36.23
CA ALA A 173 11.10 -2.58 36.54
C ALA A 173 10.01 -1.49 36.44
N LEU A 174 8.81 -1.82 35.94
CA LEU A 174 7.69 -0.87 35.86
C LEU A 174 7.11 -0.58 37.25
N ASP A 175 6.35 0.51 37.36
CA ASP A 175 5.57 0.78 38.58
C ASP A 175 4.55 -0.37 38.81
N THR A 176 4.59 -0.95 40.00
CA THR A 176 3.66 -1.99 40.49
C THR A 176 2.19 -1.67 40.24
N LYS A 177 1.77 -0.40 40.24
CA LYS A 177 0.39 0.00 39.90
C LYS A 177 0.01 -0.34 38.46
N ARG A 178 0.98 -0.30 37.54
CA ARG A 178 0.78 -0.63 36.11
C ARG A 178 0.68 -2.13 35.89
N HIS A 179 1.34 -2.96 36.70
CA HIS A 179 1.38 -4.41 36.51
C HIS A 179 -0.03 -5.00 36.44
N LYS A 180 -0.89 -4.68 37.41
CA LYS A 180 -2.25 -5.20 37.47
C LYS A 180 -3.08 -4.81 36.23
N LYS A 181 -2.92 -3.57 35.75
CA LYS A 181 -3.62 -3.08 34.55
C LYS A 181 -3.15 -3.82 33.29
N LEU A 182 -1.84 -4.01 33.14
CA LEU A 182 -1.24 -4.66 31.98
C LEU A 182 -1.55 -6.16 31.94
N LEU A 183 -1.47 -6.87 33.08
CA LEU A 183 -1.79 -8.30 33.19
C LEU A 183 -3.28 -8.62 32.97
N HIS A 184 -4.15 -7.61 33.05
CA HIS A 184 -5.56 -7.77 32.71
C HIS A 184 -5.79 -7.87 31.20
N GLY A 185 -4.84 -7.44 30.35
CA GLY A 185 -4.91 -7.59 28.89
C GLY A 185 -5.90 -6.65 28.19
N GLN A 186 -6.38 -5.62 28.87
CA GLN A 186 -7.30 -4.65 28.24
C GLN A 186 -6.62 -3.65 27.30
N THR A 187 -5.30 -3.50 27.40
CA THR A 187 -4.49 -2.60 26.56
C THR A 187 -3.42 -3.40 25.85
N ALA A 188 -3.24 -3.15 24.55
CA ALA A 188 -2.14 -3.72 23.78
C ALA A 188 -0.82 -2.96 23.99
N TYR A 189 -0.90 -1.68 24.37
CA TYR A 189 0.25 -0.79 24.42
C TYR A 189 0.68 -0.49 25.86
N LEU A 190 1.98 -0.37 26.05
CA LEU A 190 2.58 0.13 27.30
C LEU A 190 2.34 1.64 27.46
N PHE A 191 2.53 2.39 26.38
CA PHE A 191 2.35 3.84 26.31
C PHE A 191 1.00 4.19 25.68
N SER A 192 0.55 5.42 25.88
CA SER A 192 -0.65 5.92 25.18
C SER A 192 -0.40 6.02 23.67
N LEU A 193 -1.46 5.94 22.87
CA LEU A 193 -1.33 6.07 21.42
C LEU A 193 -0.79 7.45 21.04
N GLU A 194 -1.13 8.50 21.80
CA GLU A 194 -0.61 9.85 21.62
C GLU A 194 0.91 9.91 21.81
N GLU A 195 1.44 9.31 22.88
CA GLU A 195 2.89 9.27 23.13
C GLU A 195 3.64 8.52 22.02
N ILE A 196 3.07 7.41 21.55
CA ILE A 196 3.68 6.63 20.47
C ILE A 196 3.60 7.40 19.15
N ALA A 197 2.45 8.02 18.85
CA ALA A 197 2.25 8.83 17.65
C ALA A 197 3.21 10.02 17.60
N GLU A 198 3.46 10.69 18.73
CA GLU A 198 4.44 11.76 18.83
C GLU A 198 5.85 11.28 18.46
N LYS A 199 6.27 10.14 19.02
CA LYS A 199 7.55 9.51 18.68
C LYS A 199 7.61 9.07 17.22
N ALA A 200 6.49 8.64 16.64
CA ALA A 200 6.36 8.29 15.23
C ALA A 200 6.30 9.51 14.29
N GLY A 201 6.45 10.74 14.82
CA GLY A 201 6.52 11.99 14.07
C GLY A 201 5.19 12.69 13.85
N ILE A 202 4.11 12.29 14.53
CA ILE A 202 2.79 12.93 14.44
C ILE A 202 2.60 13.85 15.65
N ALA A 203 2.50 15.16 15.42
CA ALA A 203 2.30 16.13 16.50
C ALA A 203 1.05 15.78 17.34
N VAL A 204 1.19 15.77 18.67
CA VAL A 204 0.14 15.32 19.62
C VAL A 204 -1.20 16.03 19.39
N ASN A 205 -1.19 17.34 19.16
CA ASN A 205 -2.41 18.11 18.92
C ASN A 205 -3.10 17.70 17.62
N HIS A 206 -2.30 17.42 16.58
CA HIS A 206 -2.80 16.96 15.30
C HIS A 206 -3.36 15.54 15.41
N PHE A 207 -2.64 14.63 16.09
CA PHE A 207 -3.12 13.29 16.39
C PHE A 207 -4.46 13.33 17.12
N ARG A 208 -4.58 14.08 18.22
CA ARG A 208 -5.83 14.18 18.99
C ARG A 208 -7.00 14.68 18.14
N TRP A 209 -6.76 15.70 17.33
CA TRP A 209 -7.79 16.25 16.46
C TRP A 209 -8.27 15.23 15.42
N LEU A 210 -7.35 14.60 14.68
CA LEU A 210 -7.65 13.52 13.74
C LEU A 210 -8.36 12.36 14.44
N TYR A 211 -7.89 12.01 15.64
CA TYR A 211 -8.41 10.88 16.39
C TYR A 211 -9.87 11.14 16.80
N VAL A 212 -10.23 12.34 17.24
CA VAL A 212 -11.62 12.70 17.55
C VAL A 212 -12.49 12.72 16.30
N LEU A 213 -12.01 13.36 15.22
CA LEU A 213 -12.75 13.48 13.97
C LEU A 213 -13.07 12.09 13.41
N PHE A 214 -12.07 11.25 13.19
CA PHE A 214 -12.27 9.95 12.54
C PHE A 214 -13.00 8.95 13.45
N SER A 215 -12.76 8.95 14.76
CA SER A 215 -13.53 8.10 15.69
C SER A 215 -15.02 8.44 15.65
N SER A 216 -15.37 9.71 15.43
CA SER A 216 -16.76 10.11 15.34
C SER A 216 -17.48 9.45 14.17
N HIS A 217 -16.77 9.20 13.07
CA HIS A 217 -17.28 8.47 11.90
C HIS A 217 -17.28 6.95 12.13
N VAL A 218 -16.20 6.38 12.67
CA VAL A 218 -16.10 4.93 12.96
C VAL A 218 -17.18 4.46 13.95
N HIS A 219 -17.47 5.26 14.98
CA HIS A 219 -18.44 4.90 16.02
C HIS A 219 -19.85 5.43 15.73
N GLY A 220 -20.07 6.10 14.60
CA GLY A 220 -21.37 6.72 14.29
C GLY A 220 -21.83 7.70 15.38
N LEU A 221 -20.92 8.51 15.93
CA LEU A 221 -21.24 9.51 16.95
C LEU A 221 -21.96 10.72 16.33
N PRO A 222 -22.70 11.54 17.11
CA PRO A 222 -23.45 12.69 16.61
C PRO A 222 -22.72 13.60 15.60
N MET A 223 -21.41 13.81 15.77
CA MET A 223 -20.60 14.62 14.84
C MET A 223 -20.59 14.05 13.41
N SER A 224 -20.79 12.75 13.23
CA SER A 224 -20.86 12.10 11.91
C SER A 224 -22.17 12.36 11.15
N PHE A 225 -23.30 12.57 11.85
CA PHE A 225 -24.62 12.60 11.18
C PHE A 225 -25.52 13.81 11.50
N TYR A 226 -25.31 14.55 12.61
CA TYR A 226 -26.22 15.64 13.02
C TYR A 226 -26.34 16.78 12.00
N ARG A 227 -25.38 16.91 11.07
CA ARG A 227 -25.35 17.99 10.05
C ARG A 227 -25.59 17.51 8.62
N ILE A 228 -26.15 16.32 8.43
CA ILE A 228 -26.49 15.81 7.08
C ILE A 228 -27.80 16.45 6.57
N GLY A 229 -28.72 16.78 7.48
CA GLY A 229 -30.03 17.38 7.17
C GLY A 229 -30.13 18.87 7.51
N GLY A 230 -31.23 19.49 7.07
CA GLY A 230 -31.52 20.92 7.25
C GLY A 230 -31.01 21.79 6.10
N ASP A 231 -30.87 23.10 6.36
CA ASP A 231 -30.39 24.09 5.38
C ASP A 231 -28.90 23.93 5.03
N ASN A 232 -28.18 23.05 5.76
CA ASN A 232 -26.81 22.71 5.45
C ASN A 232 -26.78 21.52 4.46
N THR A 233 -26.49 21.82 3.20
CA THR A 233 -26.36 20.82 2.12
C THR A 233 -24.93 20.33 1.93
N GLU A 234 -24.02 20.63 2.86
CA GLU A 234 -22.59 20.56 2.58
C GLU A 234 -21.97 19.17 2.76
N ARG A 235 -22.60 18.16 3.38
CA ARG A 235 -21.94 16.83 3.55
C ARG A 235 -22.87 15.64 3.80
N GLY A 236 -22.33 14.43 3.61
CA GLY A 236 -22.89 13.16 4.06
C GLY A 236 -24.07 12.64 3.25
N ARG A 237 -24.20 13.10 1.98
CA ARG A 237 -25.28 12.69 1.06
C ARG A 237 -24.79 11.83 -0.11
N GLY A 238 -23.49 11.52 -0.16
CA GLY A 238 -22.89 10.83 -1.30
C GLY A 238 -22.65 11.72 -2.51
N LEU A 239 -22.84 13.04 -2.37
CA LEU A 239 -22.75 14.03 -3.44
C LEU A 239 -21.53 14.93 -3.22
N PRO A 240 -20.89 15.41 -4.29
CA PRO A 240 -19.75 16.32 -4.18
C PRO A 240 -20.13 17.61 -3.48
N SER A 241 -19.21 18.09 -2.65
CA SER A 241 -19.32 19.36 -1.94
C SER A 241 -17.93 19.83 -1.50
N PRO A 242 -17.76 21.12 -1.14
CA PRO A 242 -16.50 21.60 -0.59
C PRO A 242 -16.03 20.85 0.67
N VAL A 243 -16.95 20.31 1.48
CA VAL A 243 -16.62 19.59 2.70
C VAL A 243 -16.22 18.15 2.40
N GLU A 244 -16.93 17.47 1.51
CA GLU A 244 -16.55 16.13 1.03
C GLU A 244 -15.17 16.18 0.38
N ASP A 245 -14.94 17.17 -0.49
CA ASP A 245 -13.67 17.40 -1.17
C ASP A 245 -12.53 17.64 -0.17
N SER A 246 -12.71 18.61 0.75
CA SER A 246 -11.66 18.98 1.71
C SER A 246 -11.29 17.84 2.65
N TYR A 247 -12.28 17.11 3.20
CA TYR A 247 -11.99 16.00 4.11
C TYR A 247 -11.49 14.75 3.39
N SER A 248 -11.92 14.50 2.15
CA SER A 248 -11.34 13.43 1.34
C SER A 248 -9.88 13.73 1.01
N SER A 249 -9.57 14.96 0.61
CA SER A 249 -8.18 15.42 0.39
C SER A 249 -7.30 15.23 1.63
N LEU A 250 -7.81 15.60 2.82
CA LEU A 250 -7.14 15.34 4.09
C LEU A 250 -6.85 13.85 4.31
N CYS A 251 -7.84 12.98 4.05
CA CYS A 251 -7.69 11.55 4.21
C CYS A 251 -6.60 10.98 3.28
N LEU A 252 -6.65 11.36 2.00
CA LEU A 252 -5.70 10.91 0.99
C LEU A 252 -4.27 11.39 1.33
N SER A 253 -4.10 12.68 1.59
CA SER A 253 -2.80 13.28 1.95
C SER A 253 -2.19 12.66 3.22
N LEU A 254 -3.02 12.44 4.24
CA LEU A 254 -2.56 11.79 5.47
C LEU A 254 -2.16 10.34 5.22
N ALA A 255 -2.95 9.57 4.47
CA ALA A 255 -2.63 8.19 4.11
C ALA A 255 -1.27 8.10 3.39
N SER A 256 -1.02 8.99 2.43
CA SER A 256 0.27 9.08 1.72
C SER A 256 1.42 9.32 2.69
N THR A 257 1.26 10.26 3.62
CA THR A 257 2.27 10.56 4.64
C THR A 257 2.57 9.35 5.53
N LEU A 258 1.54 8.62 5.96
CA LEU A 258 1.70 7.43 6.81
C LEU A 258 2.42 6.31 6.05
N LEU A 259 2.08 6.08 4.79
CA LEU A 259 2.71 5.07 3.93
C LEU A 259 4.18 5.39 3.66
N VAL A 260 4.50 6.62 3.23
CA VAL A 260 5.88 7.07 2.96
C VAL A 260 6.76 6.88 4.19
N ARG A 261 6.31 7.32 5.37
CA ARG A 261 7.11 7.17 6.59
C ARG A 261 7.33 5.71 6.97
N THR A 262 6.30 4.88 6.81
CA THR A 262 6.41 3.44 7.13
C THR A 262 7.33 2.73 6.14
N ARG A 263 7.27 3.08 4.85
CA ARG A 263 8.16 2.58 3.80
C ARG A 263 9.62 2.90 4.12
N ASP A 264 9.91 4.15 4.46
CA ASP A 264 11.28 4.58 4.77
C ASP A 264 11.87 3.83 5.97
N GLU A 265 11.08 3.66 7.03
CA GLU A 265 11.48 2.89 8.21
C GLU A 265 11.62 1.39 7.91
N LEU A 266 10.78 0.84 7.03
CA LEU A 266 10.94 -0.55 6.56
C LEU A 266 12.26 -0.71 5.80
N HIS A 267 12.59 0.21 4.89
CA HIS A 267 13.87 0.18 4.18
C HIS A 267 15.06 0.19 5.12
N GLN A 268 15.03 1.06 6.14
CA GLN A 268 16.06 1.11 7.17
C GLN A 268 16.18 -0.22 7.93
N LEU A 269 15.04 -0.80 8.31
CA LEU A 269 15.03 -2.07 9.03
C LEU A 269 15.57 -3.24 8.18
N PHE A 270 15.34 -3.23 6.87
CA PHE A 270 15.77 -4.29 5.95
C PHE A 270 17.09 -3.98 5.23
N GLU A 271 17.79 -2.91 5.62
CA GLU A 271 19.06 -2.52 5.01
C GLU A 271 20.09 -3.66 5.10
N GLY A 272 20.74 -3.98 3.98
CA GLY A 272 21.73 -5.05 3.89
C GLY A 272 21.17 -6.48 3.88
N LEU A 273 19.84 -6.67 3.96
CA LEU A 273 19.22 -8.00 3.86
C LEU A 273 18.89 -8.43 2.42
N ARG A 274 18.86 -7.48 1.48
CA ARG A 274 18.66 -7.78 0.06
C ARG A 274 19.95 -8.39 -0.49
N GLN A 275 19.90 -9.65 -0.92
CA GLN A 275 21.02 -10.24 -1.65
C GLN A 275 21.09 -9.59 -3.04
N PRO A 276 22.29 -9.26 -3.56
CA PRO A 276 22.43 -8.93 -4.97
C PRO A 276 22.03 -10.17 -5.76
N VAL A 277 20.99 -10.04 -6.58
CA VAL A 277 20.60 -11.10 -7.52
C VAL A 277 21.78 -11.28 -8.47
N GLU A 278 22.28 -12.52 -8.59
CA GLU A 278 23.24 -12.86 -9.63
C GLU A 278 22.58 -12.57 -10.98
N GLU A 279 23.19 -11.69 -11.78
CA GLU A 279 22.71 -11.33 -13.11
C GLU A 279 22.46 -12.60 -13.92
N SER A 280 21.21 -12.85 -14.31
CA SER A 280 20.87 -14.03 -15.12
C SER A 280 21.39 -13.85 -16.55
N THR A 281 22.61 -14.33 -16.80
CA THR A 281 23.20 -14.43 -18.15
C THR A 281 22.39 -15.34 -19.08
N ASP A 282 21.50 -16.17 -18.52
CA ASP A 282 20.61 -17.07 -19.27
C ASP A 282 19.64 -16.33 -20.21
N SER A 283 19.22 -15.11 -19.86
CA SER A 283 18.31 -14.33 -20.71
C SER A 283 18.99 -13.81 -21.96
N GLU A 284 20.19 -13.24 -21.86
CA GLU A 284 20.94 -12.72 -23.01
C GLU A 284 21.31 -13.85 -23.98
N ILE A 285 21.66 -15.02 -23.44
CA ILE A 285 21.95 -16.23 -24.22
C ILE A 285 20.68 -16.74 -24.93
N ALA A 286 19.51 -16.70 -24.28
CA ALA A 286 18.25 -17.11 -24.88
C ALA A 286 17.77 -16.13 -25.97
N GLU A 287 17.91 -14.81 -25.76
CA GLU A 287 17.58 -13.78 -26.76
C GLU A 287 18.40 -13.99 -28.04
N GLN A 288 19.71 -14.23 -27.91
CA GLN A 288 20.62 -14.39 -29.04
C GLN A 288 20.35 -15.70 -29.81
N GLN A 289 20.04 -16.80 -29.11
CA GLN A 289 19.66 -18.08 -29.74
C GLN A 289 18.35 -17.99 -30.53
N VAL A 290 17.39 -17.18 -30.06
CA VAL A 290 16.11 -16.97 -30.73
C VAL A 290 16.27 -16.10 -31.98
N GLN A 291 17.11 -15.07 -31.92
CA GLN A 291 17.42 -14.20 -33.05
C GLN A 291 18.06 -14.95 -34.23
N ASP A 292 19.01 -15.84 -33.95
CA ASP A 292 19.74 -16.59 -34.98
C ASP A 292 18.87 -17.64 -35.72
N GLY A 293 17.74 -18.05 -35.13
CA GLY A 293 16.89 -19.14 -35.65
C GLY A 293 15.59 -18.72 -36.36
N LEU A 294 15.12 -17.47 -36.21
CA LEU A 294 13.82 -17.02 -36.71
C LEU A 294 13.86 -16.53 -38.16
N GLN A 295 12.88 -16.86 -38.99
CA GLN A 295 12.71 -16.17 -40.29
C GLN A 295 11.97 -14.84 -40.11
N VAL A 296 12.17 -13.88 -41.03
CA VAL A 296 11.42 -12.61 -41.02
C VAL A 296 9.92 -12.87 -41.06
N GLY A 297 9.18 -12.27 -40.14
CA GLY A 297 7.74 -12.45 -39.93
C GLY A 297 7.35 -13.59 -38.98
N GLN A 298 8.32 -14.33 -38.43
CA GLN A 298 8.06 -15.35 -37.41
C GLN A 298 8.21 -14.81 -36.00
N SER A 299 7.47 -15.42 -35.07
CA SER A 299 7.57 -15.15 -33.65
C SER A 299 7.98 -16.39 -32.87
N ALA A 300 8.76 -16.19 -31.81
CA ALA A 300 9.08 -17.19 -30.80
C ALA A 300 8.64 -16.71 -29.42
N THR A 301 8.41 -17.65 -28.52
CA THR A 301 8.00 -17.37 -27.15
C THR A 301 8.99 -18.00 -26.18
N PHE A 302 9.35 -17.23 -25.15
CA PHE A 302 10.26 -17.66 -24.10
C PHE A 302 9.64 -17.29 -22.74
N ASP A 303 9.55 -18.24 -21.82
CA ASP A 303 9.12 -17.94 -20.46
C ASP A 303 10.37 -17.50 -19.67
N ALA A 304 10.52 -16.19 -19.44
CA ALA A 304 11.70 -15.58 -18.82
C ALA A 304 11.71 -15.75 -17.30
N THR A 305 10.54 -15.67 -16.67
CA THR A 305 10.33 -16.00 -15.26
C THR A 305 9.05 -16.80 -15.09
N GLU A 306 8.71 -17.19 -13.86
CA GLU A 306 7.40 -17.77 -13.56
C GLU A 306 6.23 -16.81 -13.87
N ASP A 307 6.49 -15.51 -13.90
CA ASP A 307 5.46 -14.48 -14.06
C ASP A 307 5.55 -13.75 -15.42
N ILE A 308 6.66 -13.85 -16.14
CA ILE A 308 6.90 -13.11 -17.38
C ILE A 308 7.21 -14.05 -18.55
N ARG A 309 6.50 -13.83 -19.64
CA ARG A 309 6.73 -14.44 -20.95
C ARG A 309 7.14 -13.36 -21.93
N MET A 310 8.18 -13.63 -22.72
CA MET A 310 8.66 -12.78 -23.79
C MET A 310 8.23 -13.37 -25.14
N VAL A 311 7.74 -12.52 -26.02
CA VAL A 311 7.40 -12.86 -27.40
C VAL A 311 8.30 -12.04 -28.31
N PHE A 312 9.18 -12.72 -29.02
CA PHE A 312 10.10 -12.14 -30.00
C PHE A 312 9.46 -12.24 -31.37
N THR A 313 9.44 -11.16 -32.14
CA THR A 313 8.98 -11.16 -33.53
C THR A 313 10.05 -10.57 -34.42
N ARG A 314 10.61 -11.35 -35.34
CA ARG A 314 11.64 -10.86 -36.27
C ARG A 314 10.99 -10.04 -37.37
N THR A 315 11.16 -8.72 -37.34
CA THR A 315 10.51 -7.79 -38.28
C THR A 315 11.37 -7.52 -39.52
N ALA A 316 12.69 -7.66 -39.41
CA ALA A 316 13.64 -7.56 -40.52
C ALA A 316 14.87 -8.47 -40.31
N GLU A 317 15.86 -8.40 -41.20
CA GLU A 317 17.07 -9.22 -41.10
C GLU A 317 17.83 -8.98 -39.79
N ASN A 318 17.82 -7.76 -39.24
CA ASN A 318 18.51 -7.45 -37.97
C ASN A 318 17.59 -6.80 -36.93
N LEU A 319 16.26 -6.82 -37.12
CA LEU A 319 15.31 -6.15 -36.23
C LEU A 319 14.36 -7.13 -35.57
N VAL A 320 14.14 -6.95 -34.28
CA VAL A 320 13.23 -7.74 -33.46
C VAL A 320 12.36 -6.84 -32.61
N ASP A 321 11.05 -7.12 -32.61
CA ASP A 321 10.11 -6.59 -31.63
C ASP A 321 9.99 -7.59 -30.48
N ILE A 322 10.00 -7.09 -29.25
CA ILE A 322 9.92 -7.90 -28.03
C ILE A 322 8.77 -7.41 -27.18
N VAL A 323 7.81 -8.30 -26.92
CA VAL A 323 6.64 -8.06 -26.09
C VAL A 323 6.73 -8.89 -24.83
N TYR A 324 6.64 -8.26 -23.67
CA TYR A 324 6.61 -8.91 -22.37
C TYR A 324 5.15 -9.06 -21.93
N VAL A 325 4.76 -10.27 -21.55
CA VAL A 325 3.41 -10.66 -21.18
C VAL A 325 3.44 -11.22 -19.77
N HIS A 326 2.59 -10.69 -18.89
CA HIS A 326 2.40 -11.22 -17.56
C HIS A 326 1.62 -12.54 -17.64
N ARG A 327 2.26 -13.66 -17.32
CA ARG A 327 1.72 -15.03 -17.52
C ARG A 327 0.38 -15.27 -16.81
N PRO A 328 0.17 -14.82 -15.56
CA PRO A 328 -1.10 -15.02 -14.86
C PRO A 328 -2.30 -14.30 -15.50
N THR A 329 -2.13 -13.07 -16.00
CA THR A 329 -3.24 -12.27 -16.55
C THR A 329 -3.32 -12.33 -18.07
N GLY A 330 -2.22 -12.65 -18.74
CA GLY A 330 -2.09 -12.60 -20.19
C GLY A 330 -1.95 -11.18 -20.75
N GLU A 331 -1.81 -10.18 -19.89
CA GLU A 331 -1.69 -8.77 -20.28
C GLU A 331 -0.28 -8.45 -20.75
N VAL A 332 -0.18 -7.59 -21.76
CA VAL A 332 1.10 -7.02 -22.18
C VAL A 332 1.52 -6.01 -21.13
N VAL A 333 2.78 -6.10 -20.69
CA VAL A 333 3.35 -5.24 -19.65
C VAL A 333 4.55 -4.44 -20.13
N LEU A 334 5.17 -4.80 -21.25
CA LEU A 334 6.23 -4.02 -21.90
C LEU A 334 6.31 -4.34 -23.39
N GLU A 335 6.55 -3.32 -24.20
CA GLU A 335 6.86 -3.45 -25.62
C GLU A 335 8.14 -2.67 -25.93
N ARG A 336 9.09 -3.34 -26.59
CA ARG A 336 10.28 -2.71 -27.16
C ARG A 336 10.49 -3.16 -28.60
N SER A 337 11.17 -2.34 -29.37
CA SER A 337 11.55 -2.64 -30.75
C SER A 337 12.97 -2.22 -31.03
N ASP A 338 13.70 -3.05 -31.75
CA ASP A 338 14.98 -2.66 -32.31
C ASP A 338 14.77 -1.88 -33.61
N SER A 339 15.49 -0.77 -33.78
CA SER A 339 15.51 0.04 -35.01
C SER A 339 16.93 0.12 -35.60
N GLU A 340 17.02 0.25 -36.93
CA GLU A 340 18.32 0.37 -37.62
C GLU A 340 19.03 1.71 -37.38
N GLU A 341 18.27 2.78 -37.11
CA GLU A 341 18.80 4.15 -36.97
C GLU A 341 19.01 4.60 -35.52
N GLU A 342 18.17 4.13 -34.57
CA GLU A 342 18.14 4.63 -33.18
C GLU A 342 18.49 3.56 -32.13
N GLY A 343 18.70 2.29 -32.55
CA GLY A 343 18.94 1.18 -31.64
C GLY A 343 17.64 0.64 -31.01
N ALA A 344 17.75 0.00 -29.85
CA ALA A 344 16.58 -0.48 -29.10
C ALA A 344 15.76 0.71 -28.60
N GLU A 345 14.45 0.70 -28.85
CA GLU A 345 13.47 1.70 -28.44
C GLU A 345 12.44 1.06 -27.50
N LEU A 346 12.14 1.74 -26.39
CA LEU A 346 11.08 1.34 -25.47
C LEU A 346 9.76 1.99 -25.90
N LYS A 347 8.88 1.23 -26.57
CA LYS A 347 7.62 1.74 -27.13
C LYS A 347 6.58 2.03 -26.06
N TRP A 348 6.45 1.11 -25.11
CA TRP A 348 5.44 1.19 -24.06
C TRP A 348 5.80 0.26 -22.90
N PHE A 349 5.37 0.60 -21.70
CA PHE A 349 5.38 -0.32 -20.57
C PHE A 349 4.27 0.05 -19.58
N GLU A 350 3.86 -0.93 -18.79
CA GLU A 350 2.89 -0.74 -17.71
C GLU A 350 3.61 -0.17 -16.48
N PRO A 351 3.44 1.12 -16.14
CA PRO A 351 4.15 1.76 -15.02
C PRO A 351 3.81 1.15 -13.66
N VAL A 352 2.71 0.40 -13.57
CA VAL A 352 2.30 -0.32 -12.37
C VAL A 352 3.03 -1.65 -12.23
N PHE A 353 3.46 -2.22 -13.36
CA PHE A 353 4.15 -3.50 -13.39
C PHE A 353 5.67 -3.34 -13.21
N TRP A 354 6.24 -2.28 -13.78
CA TRP A 354 7.67 -2.03 -13.79
C TRP A 354 8.08 -0.90 -12.85
N SER A 355 9.09 -1.14 -12.01
CA SER A 355 9.82 -0.06 -11.34
C SER A 355 10.76 0.62 -12.32
N VAL A 356 10.81 1.95 -12.31
CA VAL A 356 11.67 2.68 -13.25
C VAL A 356 12.70 3.50 -12.49
N SER A 357 13.97 3.31 -12.83
CA SER A 357 15.06 4.16 -12.34
C SER A 357 15.66 4.96 -13.47
N LEU A 358 15.80 6.26 -13.28
CA LEU A 358 16.46 7.18 -14.20
C LEU A 358 17.78 7.63 -13.57
N ASN A 359 18.89 7.39 -14.27
CA ASN A 359 20.24 7.76 -13.82
C ASN A 359 20.57 7.26 -12.39
N GLY A 360 20.10 6.05 -12.05
CA GLY A 360 20.34 5.40 -10.76
C GLY A 360 19.43 5.86 -9.61
N LYS A 361 18.39 6.64 -9.88
CA LYS A 361 17.38 7.07 -8.89
C LYS A 361 15.98 6.68 -9.36
N PRO A 362 15.01 6.44 -8.46
CA PRO A 362 13.61 6.24 -8.85
C PRO A 362 13.12 7.39 -9.74
N ALA A 363 12.48 7.07 -10.86
CA ALA A 363 11.94 8.06 -11.78
C ALA A 363 10.55 8.52 -11.32
N THR A 364 10.30 9.83 -11.37
CA THR A 364 8.93 10.37 -11.31
C THR A 364 8.30 10.34 -12.69
N GLU A 365 6.98 10.36 -12.78
CA GLU A 365 6.25 10.40 -14.07
C GLU A 365 6.72 11.56 -14.96
N GLN A 366 6.85 12.76 -14.40
CA GLN A 366 7.37 13.93 -15.14
C GLN A 366 8.82 13.74 -15.61
N ALA A 367 9.68 13.12 -14.80
CA ALA A 367 11.06 12.86 -15.18
C ALA A 367 11.16 11.79 -16.27
N LEU A 368 10.26 10.80 -16.23
CA LEU A 368 10.16 9.73 -17.21
C LEU A 368 9.68 10.24 -18.56
N VAL A 369 8.59 11.02 -18.60
CA VAL A 369 8.08 11.63 -19.84
C VAL A 369 9.17 12.42 -20.54
N LYS A 370 9.88 13.26 -19.77
CA LYS A 370 11.01 14.03 -20.31
C LYS A 370 12.18 13.14 -20.77
N ALA A 371 12.50 12.08 -20.02
CA ALA A 371 13.59 11.18 -20.38
C ALA A 371 13.30 10.38 -21.67
N MET A 372 12.02 10.09 -21.94
CA MET A 372 11.59 9.42 -23.17
C MET A 372 11.63 10.34 -24.41
N GLU A 373 11.61 11.67 -24.22
CA GLU A 373 11.77 12.66 -25.30
C GLU A 373 13.24 12.90 -25.69
N GLU A 374 14.20 12.48 -24.86
CA GLU A 374 15.64 12.63 -25.09
C GLU A 374 16.28 11.28 -25.47
N PRO A 375 17.43 11.26 -26.18
CA PRO A 375 18.18 10.04 -26.42
C PRO A 375 18.55 9.36 -25.10
N HIS A 376 18.11 8.11 -24.95
CA HIS A 376 18.27 7.33 -23.72
C HIS A 376 18.72 5.90 -24.05
N ALA A 377 19.51 5.32 -23.14
CA ALA A 377 19.73 3.90 -23.09
C ALA A 377 18.84 3.30 -22.01
N PHE A 378 18.29 2.11 -22.25
CA PHE A 378 17.50 1.40 -21.25
C PHE A 378 17.94 -0.06 -21.11
N ARG A 379 17.66 -0.63 -19.93
CA ARG A 379 17.80 -2.06 -19.65
C ARG A 379 16.55 -2.54 -18.91
N VAL A 380 16.00 -3.66 -19.34
CA VAL A 380 14.86 -4.32 -18.69
C VAL A 380 15.38 -5.49 -17.86
N ASP A 381 15.14 -5.44 -16.56
CA ASP A 381 15.38 -6.51 -15.61
C ASP A 381 14.04 -7.16 -15.27
N HIS A 382 13.72 -8.24 -15.97
CA HIS A 382 12.47 -8.97 -15.82
C HIS A 382 12.43 -9.84 -14.54
N VAL A 383 13.54 -9.99 -13.82
CA VAL A 383 13.56 -10.68 -12.52
C VAL A 383 13.10 -9.70 -11.43
N GLU A 384 13.64 -8.49 -11.44
CA GLU A 384 13.30 -7.44 -10.47
C GLU A 384 12.10 -6.58 -10.90
N HIS A 385 11.50 -6.88 -12.06
CA HIS A 385 10.48 -6.06 -12.70
C HIS A 385 10.92 -4.59 -12.72
N SER A 386 12.14 -4.33 -13.19
CA SER A 386 12.71 -2.99 -13.23
C SER A 386 13.18 -2.57 -14.63
N ILE A 387 13.04 -1.29 -14.93
CA ILE A 387 13.56 -0.63 -16.12
C ILE A 387 14.58 0.41 -15.66
N ILE A 388 15.80 0.29 -16.14
CA ILE A 388 16.89 1.23 -15.83
C ILE A 388 17.11 2.10 -17.06
N LEU A 389 16.75 3.37 -16.96
CA LEU A 389 16.97 4.40 -17.97
C LEU A 389 18.22 5.23 -17.65
N LYS A 390 19.02 5.50 -18.67
CA LYS A 390 20.16 6.42 -18.62
C LYS A 390 20.04 7.42 -19.76
N THR A 391 19.90 8.70 -19.43
CA THR A 391 19.97 9.78 -20.41
C THR A 391 21.39 10.32 -20.49
N GLY A 392 21.80 10.77 -21.67
CA GLY A 392 23.11 11.40 -21.83
C GLY A 392 23.21 12.64 -20.94
N THR A 393 24.21 12.69 -20.04
CA THR A 393 24.49 13.93 -19.29
C THR A 393 24.80 15.03 -20.29
N SER A 394 23.89 16.00 -20.44
CA SER A 394 24.23 17.27 -21.07
C SER A 394 25.43 17.85 -20.32
N SER A 395 26.52 18.07 -21.06
CA SER A 395 27.78 18.61 -20.52
C SER A 395 27.60 20.06 -20.09
#